data_AF-A0A959CAF5-F1
#
_entry.id   AF-A0A959CAF5-F1
#
_cell.length_a   1.000
_cell.length_b   1.000
_cell.length_c   1.000
_cell.angle_alpha   90.00
_cell.angle_beta   90.00
_cell.angle_gamma   90.00
#
_symmetry.space_group_name_H-M   'P 1'
#
loop_
_entity.id
_entity.type
_entity.pdbx_description
1 polymer ?
#
loop_
_entity_poly.entity_id
_entity_poly.type
_entity_poly.pdbx_seq_one_letter_code
_entity_poly.pdbx_strand_id
1 'polypeptide(L)'
;MPSTPGTIEIIAREIGRALEPLEEILGPDIVERLGLTLPNALTQSQGVTAAFGPAAGIVKALPPIIQSLATAIENEDGAGIISSGKNLLEKVIQLINALGNLGNAIKNASGGLGFSPAEINEINKFGEELAIKILHYMAVGYMDKNLPTLASTLNVLGIVENDLIEENPAKPLQAEFQKREIHFGHIIDLFTDPGEYLSDLYRFGANDFDGTLLLTRIKTMLERFGFPADLYKVGSQPPVLEAYYFSLQADKSTNPPSLKLELRIPAAFEANQTIDLVGPWKATLQSKGTFQAGIEGRFTPPFSAELEPPSGELSFEVLLGLKAEHPGDRRVMFIGTTGGSRLESKSIGGSMGFNARWNSVTGKAEAEPAVEIRIEQGKLVIDLSQGDGFLQQVLSGFGLEADFDLTGTWAPSTGLQLIGSGAIELL
;
A
#
# COMPACT_ATOMS: atom_id res chain seq x y z
N MET A 1 -27.62 -16.32 13.97
CA MET A 1 -26.75 -15.12 14.02
C MET A 1 -26.38 -14.77 12.60
N PRO A 2 -26.28 -13.48 12.24
CA PRO A 2 -25.73 -13.06 10.95
C PRO A 2 -24.39 -13.74 10.70
N SER A 3 -24.21 -14.41 9.57
CA SER A 3 -22.92 -15.02 9.23
C SER A 3 -22.01 -13.98 8.59
N THR A 4 -21.22 -13.29 9.41
CA THR A 4 -20.16 -12.41 8.91
C THR A 4 -19.12 -13.24 8.14
N PRO A 5 -18.70 -12.83 6.93
CA PRO A 5 -17.66 -13.54 6.20
C PRO A 5 -16.36 -13.58 6.99
N GLY A 6 -15.71 -14.75 6.97
CA GLY A 6 -14.39 -14.95 7.52
C GLY A 6 -13.29 -14.14 6.81
N THR A 7 -12.12 -14.10 7.44
CA THR A 7 -10.97 -13.31 6.95
C THR A 7 -10.51 -13.77 5.57
N ILE A 8 -10.52 -15.08 5.32
CA ILE A 8 -10.06 -15.66 4.05
C ILE A 8 -11.01 -15.27 2.91
N GLU A 9 -12.31 -15.29 3.15
CA GLU A 9 -13.33 -14.95 2.16
C GLU A 9 -13.27 -13.47 1.78
N ILE A 10 -13.01 -12.59 2.76
CA ILE A 10 -12.78 -11.15 2.50
C ILE A 10 -11.52 -10.96 1.63
N ILE A 11 -10.40 -11.59 2.00
CA ILE A 11 -9.15 -11.50 1.23
C ILE A 11 -9.35 -12.03 -0.20
N ALA A 12 -9.99 -13.20 -0.34
CA ALA A 12 -10.25 -13.80 -1.64
C ALA A 12 -11.11 -12.88 -2.52
N ARG A 13 -12.14 -12.24 -1.95
CA ARG A 13 -12.99 -11.27 -2.67
C ARG A 13 -12.18 -10.08 -3.17
N GLU A 14 -11.36 -9.46 -2.33
CA GLU A 14 -10.58 -8.28 -2.73
C GLU A 14 -9.50 -8.64 -3.76
N ILE A 15 -8.85 -9.80 -3.62
CA ILE A 15 -7.94 -10.31 -4.66
C ILE A 15 -8.70 -10.54 -5.97
N GLY A 16 -9.89 -11.17 -5.92
CA GLY A 16 -10.73 -11.38 -7.09
C GLY A 16 -11.06 -10.08 -7.81
N ARG A 17 -11.47 -9.04 -7.06
CA ARG A 17 -11.78 -7.70 -7.61
C ARG A 17 -10.56 -7.03 -8.23
N ALA A 18 -9.40 -7.13 -7.60
CA ALA A 18 -8.16 -6.60 -8.15
C ALA A 18 -7.79 -7.26 -9.50
N LEU A 19 -8.20 -8.53 -9.70
CA LEU A 19 -7.93 -9.29 -10.91
C LEU A 19 -8.98 -9.12 -12.02
N GLU A 20 -10.14 -8.51 -11.75
CA GLU A 20 -11.20 -8.32 -12.77
C GLU A 20 -10.70 -7.65 -14.06
N PRO A 21 -9.92 -6.55 -14.04
CA PRO A 21 -9.46 -5.91 -15.28
C PRO A 21 -8.48 -6.77 -16.09
N LEU A 22 -8.00 -7.90 -15.54
CA LEU A 22 -7.13 -8.82 -16.26
C LEU A 22 -7.84 -9.43 -17.47
N GLU A 23 -9.18 -9.48 -17.49
CA GLU A 23 -9.94 -10.01 -18.63
C GLU A 23 -9.67 -9.19 -19.91
N GLU A 24 -9.56 -7.87 -19.75
CA GLU A 24 -9.38 -6.94 -20.87
C GLU A 24 -7.91 -6.83 -21.29
N ILE A 25 -6.97 -6.92 -20.34
CA ILE A 25 -5.55 -6.66 -20.61
C ILE A 25 -4.74 -7.94 -20.85
N LEU A 26 -5.28 -9.12 -20.55
CA LEU A 26 -4.56 -10.38 -20.74
C LEU A 26 -4.56 -10.78 -22.22
N GLY A 27 -3.57 -10.25 -22.93
CA GLY A 27 -3.26 -10.59 -24.32
C GLY A 27 -1.75 -10.58 -24.57
N PRO A 28 -1.30 -10.85 -25.80
CA PRO A 28 0.13 -10.83 -26.14
C PRO A 28 0.84 -9.49 -25.83
N ASP A 29 0.10 -8.38 -25.80
CA ASP A 29 0.58 -7.05 -25.46
C ASP A 29 0.89 -6.87 -23.96
N ILE A 30 0.46 -7.80 -23.09
CA ILE A 30 0.76 -7.73 -21.64
C ILE A 30 2.26 -7.73 -21.37
N VAL A 31 3.07 -8.35 -22.24
CA VAL A 31 4.52 -8.44 -22.08
C VAL A 31 5.16 -7.06 -22.23
N GLU A 32 4.71 -6.30 -23.23
CA GLU A 32 5.16 -4.92 -23.48
C GLU A 32 4.65 -3.97 -22.39
N ARG A 33 3.39 -4.13 -21.94
CA ARG A 33 2.83 -3.38 -20.80
C ARG A 33 3.61 -3.55 -19.50
N LEU A 34 4.32 -4.67 -19.35
CA LEU A 34 5.15 -4.99 -18.20
C LEU A 34 6.63 -4.63 -18.41
N GLY A 35 6.94 -3.94 -19.51
CA GLY A 35 8.25 -3.34 -19.77
C GLY A 35 9.17 -4.14 -20.70
N LEU A 36 8.70 -5.25 -21.29
CA LEU A 36 9.51 -6.07 -22.19
C LEU A 36 8.99 -6.05 -23.62
N THR A 37 9.75 -5.47 -24.54
CA THR A 37 9.47 -5.52 -25.98
C THR A 37 10.02 -6.83 -26.55
N LEU A 38 9.14 -7.66 -27.12
CA LEU A 38 9.52 -8.91 -27.78
C LEU A 38 9.18 -8.86 -29.28
N PRO A 39 10.03 -9.45 -30.16
CA PRO A 39 9.73 -9.56 -31.57
C PRO A 39 8.43 -10.36 -31.83
N ASN A 40 7.70 -9.98 -32.88
CA ASN A 40 6.48 -10.67 -33.31
C ASN A 40 6.67 -12.19 -33.51
N ALA A 41 7.86 -12.62 -33.96
CA ALA A 41 8.17 -14.03 -34.13
C ALA A 41 8.07 -14.84 -32.82
N LEU A 42 8.35 -14.22 -31.67
CA LEU A 42 8.25 -14.84 -30.36
C LEU A 42 6.80 -14.78 -29.83
N THR A 43 6.21 -13.58 -29.84
CA THR A 43 4.86 -13.36 -29.28
C THR A 43 3.76 -14.09 -30.05
N GLN A 44 3.97 -14.34 -31.34
CA GLN A 44 3.06 -15.10 -32.20
C GLN A 44 3.43 -16.59 -32.32
N SER A 45 4.43 -17.06 -31.57
CA SER A 45 4.75 -18.49 -31.56
C SER A 45 3.56 -19.31 -31.06
N GLN A 46 3.39 -20.52 -31.61
CA GLN A 46 2.27 -21.39 -31.24
C GLN A 46 2.27 -21.72 -29.74
N GLY A 47 3.46 -21.88 -29.14
CA GLY A 47 3.60 -22.16 -27.70
C GLY A 47 3.11 -21.00 -26.82
N VAL A 48 3.50 -19.77 -27.16
CA VAL A 48 3.11 -18.58 -26.39
C VAL A 48 1.62 -18.27 -26.57
N THR A 49 1.13 -18.29 -27.81
CA THR A 49 -0.30 -18.04 -28.09
C THR A 49 -1.22 -19.08 -27.43
N ALA A 50 -0.84 -20.36 -27.41
CA ALA A 50 -1.59 -21.39 -26.70
C ALA A 50 -1.57 -21.23 -25.17
N ALA A 51 -0.47 -20.71 -24.60
CA ALA A 51 -0.32 -20.56 -23.15
C ALA A 51 -1.24 -19.48 -22.54
N PHE A 52 -1.74 -18.52 -23.35
CA PHE A 52 -2.74 -17.56 -22.90
C PHE A 52 -4.12 -18.17 -22.64
N GLY A 53 -4.49 -19.25 -23.36
CA GLY A 53 -5.83 -19.83 -23.32
C GLY A 53 -6.30 -20.23 -21.91
N PRO A 54 -5.52 -21.01 -21.14
CA PRO A 54 -5.88 -21.40 -19.78
C PRO A 54 -6.09 -20.21 -18.84
N ALA A 55 -5.17 -19.23 -18.85
CA ALA A 55 -5.26 -18.05 -18.00
C ALA A 55 -6.50 -17.21 -18.35
N ALA A 56 -6.73 -16.96 -19.64
CA ALA A 56 -7.90 -16.22 -20.12
C ALA A 56 -9.23 -16.91 -19.75
N GLY A 57 -9.27 -18.25 -19.83
CA GLY A 57 -10.44 -19.03 -19.41
C GLY A 57 -10.74 -18.91 -17.91
N ILE A 58 -9.70 -18.89 -17.06
CA ILE A 58 -9.86 -18.73 -15.61
C ILE A 58 -10.31 -17.32 -15.27
N VAL A 59 -9.71 -16.30 -15.87
CA VAL A 59 -10.07 -14.90 -15.64
C VAL A 59 -11.54 -14.64 -15.98
N LYS A 60 -12.03 -15.15 -17.12
CA LYS A 60 -13.46 -15.08 -17.50
C LYS A 60 -14.41 -15.75 -16.51
N ALA A 61 -13.92 -16.71 -15.71
CA ALA A 61 -14.73 -17.39 -14.71
C ALA A 61 -14.73 -16.68 -13.35
N LEU A 62 -13.85 -15.68 -13.11
CA LEU A 62 -13.79 -14.98 -11.82
C LEU A 62 -15.02 -14.12 -11.52
N PRO A 63 -15.53 -13.26 -12.44
CA PRO A 63 -16.65 -12.37 -12.14
C PRO A 63 -17.91 -13.06 -11.57
N PRO A 64 -18.43 -14.17 -12.14
CA PRO A 64 -19.61 -14.83 -11.58
C PRO A 64 -19.35 -15.45 -10.18
N ILE A 65 -18.11 -15.85 -9.88
CA ILE A 65 -17.75 -16.40 -8.56
C ILE A 65 -17.69 -15.27 -7.52
N ILE A 66 -17.09 -14.13 -7.88
CA ILE A 66 -17.06 -12.93 -7.04
C ILE A 66 -18.48 -12.46 -6.74
N GLN A 67 -19.34 -12.42 -7.75
CA GLN A 67 -20.75 -12.05 -7.58
C GLN A 67 -21.51 -13.05 -6.69
N SER A 68 -21.24 -14.34 -6.83
CA SER A 68 -21.84 -15.38 -5.97
C SER A 68 -21.42 -15.20 -4.51
N LEU A 69 -20.15 -14.93 -4.26
CA LEU A 69 -19.64 -14.63 -2.92
C LEU A 69 -20.25 -13.34 -2.35
N ALA A 70 -20.33 -12.27 -3.15
CA ALA A 70 -20.96 -11.02 -2.72
C ALA A 70 -22.43 -11.24 -2.34
N THR A 71 -23.17 -11.97 -3.17
CA THR A 71 -24.58 -12.32 -2.92
C THR A 71 -24.75 -13.16 -1.65
N ALA A 72 -23.87 -14.14 -1.42
CA ALA A 72 -23.89 -14.94 -0.19
C ALA A 72 -23.58 -14.10 1.05
N ILE A 73 -22.66 -13.12 0.96
CA ILE A 73 -22.36 -12.17 2.03
C ILE A 73 -23.56 -11.26 2.31
N GLU A 74 -24.22 -10.75 1.27
CA GLU A 74 -25.39 -9.87 1.39
C GLU A 74 -26.59 -10.60 2.00
N ASN A 75 -26.79 -11.87 1.67
CA ASN A 75 -27.88 -12.68 2.18
C ASN A 75 -27.58 -13.37 3.52
N GLU A 76 -26.40 -13.14 4.10
CA GLU A 76 -25.94 -13.82 5.32
C GLU A 76 -26.04 -15.36 5.19
N ASP A 77 -25.72 -15.89 4.00
CA ASP A 77 -25.68 -17.32 3.72
C ASP A 77 -24.30 -17.89 4.04
N GLY A 78 -24.10 -18.32 5.28
CA GLY A 78 -22.82 -18.85 5.75
C GLY A 78 -22.28 -20.01 4.91
N ALA A 79 -23.14 -20.92 4.44
CA ALA A 79 -22.72 -22.03 3.58
C ALA A 79 -22.29 -21.54 2.19
N GLY A 80 -23.06 -20.60 1.63
CA GLY A 80 -22.73 -19.93 0.36
C GLY A 80 -21.43 -19.13 0.43
N ILE A 81 -21.15 -18.45 1.55
CA ILE A 81 -19.92 -17.70 1.80
C ILE A 81 -18.71 -18.65 1.77
N ILE A 82 -18.76 -19.73 2.55
CA ILE A 82 -17.66 -20.71 2.62
C ILE A 82 -17.42 -21.36 1.26
N SER A 83 -18.48 -21.83 0.60
CA SER A 83 -18.38 -22.51 -0.69
C SER A 83 -17.85 -21.58 -1.79
N SER A 84 -18.36 -20.37 -1.88
CA SER A 84 -17.94 -19.40 -2.90
C SER A 84 -16.53 -18.86 -2.62
N GLY A 85 -16.19 -18.63 -1.36
CA GLY A 85 -14.85 -18.21 -0.94
C GLY A 85 -13.78 -19.26 -1.26
N LYS A 86 -14.07 -20.54 -0.98
CA LYS A 86 -13.18 -21.64 -1.36
C LYS A 86 -12.99 -21.74 -2.87
N ASN A 87 -14.08 -21.69 -3.65
CA ASN A 87 -14.02 -21.73 -5.11
C ASN A 87 -13.21 -20.55 -5.67
N LEU A 88 -13.38 -19.35 -5.12
CA LEU A 88 -12.61 -18.17 -5.52
C LEU A 88 -11.12 -18.37 -5.27
N LEU A 89 -10.74 -18.84 -4.08
CA LEU A 89 -9.34 -19.13 -3.75
C LEU A 89 -8.72 -20.19 -4.68
N GLU A 90 -9.45 -21.27 -4.94
CA GLU A 90 -9.02 -22.31 -5.89
C GLU A 90 -8.78 -21.74 -7.29
N LYS A 91 -9.65 -20.83 -7.76
CA LYS A 91 -9.49 -20.16 -9.06
C LYS A 91 -8.32 -19.20 -9.10
N VAL A 92 -8.06 -18.46 -8.03
CA VAL A 92 -6.87 -17.60 -7.92
C VAL A 92 -5.59 -18.45 -7.98
N ILE A 93 -5.52 -19.57 -7.27
CA ILE A 93 -4.37 -20.49 -7.33
C ILE A 93 -4.19 -21.06 -8.74
N GLN A 94 -5.28 -21.48 -9.39
CA GLN A 94 -5.25 -21.95 -10.78
C GLN A 94 -4.73 -20.86 -11.73
N LEU A 95 -5.13 -19.60 -11.54
CA LEU A 95 -4.67 -18.48 -12.35
C LEU A 95 -3.17 -18.27 -12.18
N ILE A 96 -2.66 -18.25 -10.95
CA ILE A 96 -1.22 -18.08 -10.67
C ILE A 96 -0.40 -19.16 -11.40
N ASN A 97 -0.84 -20.42 -11.32
CA ASN A 97 -0.19 -21.52 -12.02
C ASN A 97 -0.25 -21.36 -13.56
N ALA A 98 -1.38 -20.91 -14.09
CA ALA A 98 -1.54 -20.66 -15.53
C ALA A 98 -0.63 -19.52 -16.02
N LEU A 99 -0.49 -18.45 -15.25
CA LEU A 99 0.44 -17.35 -15.54
C LEU A 99 1.91 -17.80 -15.44
N GLY A 100 2.25 -18.68 -14.50
CA GLY A 100 3.57 -19.30 -14.44
C GLY A 100 3.89 -20.15 -15.68
N ASN A 101 2.90 -20.88 -16.20
CA ASN A 101 3.04 -21.63 -17.45
C ASN A 101 3.20 -20.71 -18.67
N LEU A 102 2.52 -19.56 -18.70
CA LEU A 102 2.73 -18.53 -19.72
C LEU A 102 4.17 -17.99 -19.67
N GLY A 103 4.69 -17.73 -18.48
CA GLY A 103 6.09 -17.34 -18.27
C GLY A 103 7.05 -18.37 -18.85
N ASN A 104 6.85 -19.65 -18.52
CA ASN A 104 7.66 -20.75 -19.08
C ASN A 104 7.57 -20.84 -20.61
N ALA A 105 6.41 -20.58 -21.22
CA ALA A 105 6.26 -20.57 -22.67
C ALA A 105 7.10 -19.46 -23.32
N ILE A 106 7.15 -18.27 -22.73
CA ILE A 106 7.99 -17.16 -23.19
C ILE A 106 9.48 -17.53 -23.11
N LYS A 107 9.91 -18.13 -21.99
CA LYS A 107 11.30 -18.60 -21.81
C LYS A 107 11.71 -19.56 -22.92
N ASN A 108 10.86 -20.56 -23.19
CA ASN A 108 11.13 -21.59 -24.18
C ASN A 108 11.11 -21.04 -25.62
N ALA A 109 10.30 -20.02 -25.88
CA ALA A 109 10.19 -19.38 -27.19
C ALA A 109 11.41 -18.50 -27.55
N SER A 110 12.24 -18.12 -26.57
CA SER A 110 13.47 -17.35 -26.83
C SER A 110 14.55 -18.14 -27.58
N GLY A 111 14.46 -19.48 -27.58
CA GLY A 111 15.42 -20.36 -28.24
C GLY A 111 15.38 -20.26 -29.76
N GLY A 112 16.52 -19.97 -30.39
CA GLY A 112 16.68 -20.02 -31.85
C GLY A 112 16.28 -18.75 -32.61
N LEU A 113 16.03 -17.64 -31.91
CA LEU A 113 15.64 -16.35 -32.51
C LEU A 113 16.80 -15.34 -32.65
N GLY A 114 18.04 -15.76 -32.41
CA GLY A 114 19.23 -14.92 -32.61
C GLY A 114 19.51 -13.88 -31.50
N PHE A 115 18.82 -13.98 -30.35
CA PHE A 115 19.11 -13.16 -29.17
C PHE A 115 20.53 -13.41 -28.65
N SER A 116 21.16 -12.36 -28.13
CA SER A 116 22.39 -12.43 -27.37
C SER A 116 22.20 -13.14 -26.02
N PRO A 117 23.27 -13.62 -25.37
CA PRO A 117 23.17 -14.25 -24.05
C PRO A 117 22.55 -13.34 -22.98
N ALA A 118 22.78 -12.03 -23.05
CA ALA A 118 22.22 -11.05 -22.12
C ALA A 118 20.70 -10.90 -22.29
N GLU A 119 20.23 -10.81 -23.55
CA GLU A 119 18.80 -10.75 -23.88
C GLU A 119 18.07 -12.04 -23.48
N ILE A 120 18.68 -13.21 -23.72
CA ILE A 120 18.10 -14.49 -23.27
C ILE A 120 17.95 -14.51 -21.75
N ASN A 121 18.94 -13.99 -21.02
CA ASN A 121 18.87 -13.92 -19.55
C ASN A 121 17.76 -12.95 -19.08
N GLU A 122 17.60 -11.81 -19.74
CA GLU A 122 16.51 -10.86 -19.47
C GLU A 122 15.13 -11.46 -19.73
N ILE A 123 14.93 -12.12 -20.88
CA ILE A 123 13.68 -12.82 -21.22
C ILE A 123 13.41 -13.95 -20.21
N ASN A 124 14.45 -14.68 -19.79
CA ASN A 124 14.32 -15.76 -18.82
C ASN A 124 13.87 -15.26 -17.45
N LYS A 125 14.51 -14.18 -16.96
CA LYS A 125 14.14 -13.54 -15.70
C LYS A 125 12.71 -12.99 -15.77
N PHE A 126 12.36 -12.33 -16.88
CA PHE A 126 11.01 -11.83 -17.08
C PHE A 126 9.97 -12.97 -17.05
N GLY A 127 10.24 -14.09 -17.73
CA GLY A 127 9.36 -15.26 -17.72
C GLY A 127 9.20 -15.90 -16.34
N GLU A 128 10.25 -15.90 -15.51
CA GLU A 128 10.18 -16.36 -14.11
C GLU A 128 9.32 -15.44 -13.24
N GLU A 129 9.40 -14.14 -13.47
CA GLU A 129 8.70 -13.11 -12.70
C GLU A 129 7.33 -12.74 -13.28
N LEU A 130 6.93 -13.30 -14.44
CA LEU A 130 5.73 -12.85 -15.16
C LEU A 130 4.47 -12.92 -14.30
N ALA A 131 4.26 -14.04 -13.62
CA ALA A 131 3.07 -14.22 -12.79
C ALA A 131 3.01 -13.15 -11.69
N ILE A 132 4.10 -12.93 -10.96
CA ILE A 132 4.13 -11.93 -9.88
C ILE A 132 4.05 -10.50 -10.42
N LYS A 133 4.67 -10.20 -11.58
CA LYS A 133 4.56 -8.89 -12.25
C LYS A 133 3.12 -8.58 -12.66
N ILE A 134 2.38 -9.55 -13.21
CA ILE A 134 0.96 -9.38 -13.50
C ILE A 134 0.18 -9.12 -12.20
N LEU A 135 0.38 -9.91 -11.15
CA LEU A 135 -0.32 -9.72 -9.88
C LEU A 135 -0.05 -8.34 -9.27
N HIS A 136 1.21 -7.89 -9.26
CA HIS A 136 1.58 -6.55 -8.82
C HIS A 136 0.92 -5.47 -9.69
N TYR A 137 0.97 -5.63 -11.00
CA TYR A 137 0.36 -4.69 -11.94
C TYR A 137 -1.14 -4.51 -11.69
N MET A 138 -1.84 -5.61 -11.45
CA MET A 138 -3.26 -5.64 -11.11
C MET A 138 -3.53 -5.02 -9.73
N ALA A 139 -2.79 -5.42 -8.71
CA ALA A 139 -2.98 -4.94 -7.35
C ALA A 139 -2.71 -3.43 -7.21
N VAL A 140 -1.60 -2.94 -7.78
CA VAL A 140 -1.26 -1.52 -7.79
C VAL A 140 -2.26 -0.74 -8.64
N GLY A 141 -2.66 -1.27 -9.81
CA GLY A 141 -3.67 -0.63 -10.65
C GLY A 141 -5.03 -0.52 -9.95
N TYR A 142 -5.43 -1.55 -9.22
CA TYR A 142 -6.64 -1.52 -8.38
C TYR A 142 -6.52 -0.49 -7.27
N MET A 143 -5.37 -0.42 -6.59
CA MET A 143 -5.15 0.55 -5.52
C MET A 143 -5.08 2.00 -6.04
N ASP A 144 -4.40 2.27 -7.15
CA ASP A 144 -4.34 3.60 -7.77
C ASP A 144 -5.72 4.07 -8.26
N LYS A 145 -6.56 3.14 -8.73
CA LYS A 145 -7.93 3.44 -9.17
C LYS A 145 -8.88 3.74 -8.00
N ASN A 146 -8.87 2.91 -6.96
CA ASN A 146 -9.86 2.96 -5.89
C ASN A 146 -9.39 3.80 -4.68
N LEU A 147 -8.08 3.87 -4.46
CA LEU A 147 -7.42 4.52 -3.32
C LEU A 147 -6.22 5.37 -3.81
N PRO A 148 -6.43 6.33 -4.73
CA PRO A 148 -5.33 7.04 -5.42
C PRO A 148 -4.38 7.79 -4.48
N THR A 149 -4.90 8.36 -3.38
CA THR A 149 -4.11 9.04 -2.36
C THR A 149 -3.23 8.07 -1.58
N LEU A 150 -3.76 6.91 -1.21
CA LEU A 150 -2.98 5.85 -0.57
C LEU A 150 -1.88 5.33 -1.52
N ALA A 151 -2.24 5.09 -2.78
CA ALA A 151 -1.29 4.61 -3.78
C ALA A 151 -0.13 5.59 -3.97
N SER A 152 -0.41 6.89 -4.07
CA SER A 152 0.65 7.91 -4.22
C SER A 152 1.48 8.06 -2.96
N THR A 153 0.89 7.99 -1.76
CA THR A 153 1.64 8.00 -0.50
C THR A 153 2.57 6.79 -0.38
N LEU A 154 2.08 5.57 -0.65
CA LEU A 154 2.90 4.36 -0.65
C LEU A 154 4.00 4.41 -1.73
N ASN A 155 3.78 5.17 -2.81
CA ASN A 155 4.78 5.43 -3.82
C ASN A 155 5.88 6.37 -3.36
N VAL A 156 5.56 7.46 -2.66
CA VAL A 156 6.58 8.29 -1.97
C VAL A 156 7.36 7.46 -0.94
N LEU A 157 6.73 6.49 -0.29
CA LEU A 157 7.42 5.60 0.65
C LEU A 157 8.20 4.46 -0.03
N GLY A 158 8.09 4.29 -1.35
CA GLY A 158 8.74 3.19 -2.08
C GLY A 158 8.15 1.80 -1.83
N ILE A 159 7.08 1.67 -1.03
CA ILE A 159 6.40 0.40 -0.77
C ILE A 159 5.64 -0.08 -2.01
N VAL A 160 5.13 0.87 -2.79
CA VAL A 160 4.49 0.60 -4.08
C VAL A 160 5.15 1.44 -5.16
N GLU A 161 5.46 0.85 -6.30
CA GLU A 161 5.87 1.58 -7.48
C GLU A 161 4.67 1.79 -8.40
N ASN A 162 4.53 2.99 -8.95
CA ASN A 162 3.57 3.30 -10.02
C ASN A 162 4.16 4.42 -10.88
N ASP A 163 5.44 4.30 -11.23
CA ASP A 163 6.19 5.31 -11.97
C ASP A 163 6.20 4.97 -13.47
N LEU A 164 6.20 6.00 -14.33
CA LEU A 164 6.42 5.80 -15.76
C LEU A 164 7.92 5.58 -15.99
N ILE A 165 8.27 4.46 -16.60
CA ILE A 165 9.62 4.16 -17.05
C ILE A 165 9.66 4.39 -18.55
N GLU A 166 10.47 5.36 -18.98
CA GLU A 166 10.68 5.66 -20.41
C GLU A 166 11.44 4.53 -21.12
N GLU A 167 11.31 4.48 -22.45
CA GLU A 167 12.14 3.61 -23.27
C GLU A 167 13.63 3.94 -23.08
N ASN A 168 14.48 2.91 -23.12
CA ASN A 168 15.92 3.10 -22.93
C ASN A 168 16.70 2.60 -24.16
N PRO A 169 17.29 3.50 -24.97
CA PRO A 169 18.07 3.10 -26.15
C PRO A 169 19.25 2.16 -25.86
N ALA A 170 19.77 2.14 -24.63
CA ALA A 170 20.84 1.24 -24.20
C ALA A 170 20.34 -0.15 -23.77
N LYS A 171 19.01 -0.34 -23.62
CA LYS A 171 18.37 -1.61 -23.30
C LYS A 171 17.33 -1.94 -24.38
N PRO A 172 17.72 -2.67 -25.43
CA PRO A 172 16.90 -2.83 -26.63
C PRO A 172 15.55 -3.53 -26.40
N LEU A 173 15.42 -4.29 -25.30
CA LEU A 173 14.18 -4.95 -24.91
C LEU A 173 13.31 -4.14 -23.94
N GLN A 174 13.76 -2.99 -23.43
CA GLN A 174 12.99 -2.19 -22.49
C GLN A 174 11.96 -1.32 -23.23
N ALA A 175 10.68 -1.65 -23.07
CA ALA A 175 9.57 -0.80 -23.52
C ALA A 175 9.39 0.42 -22.59
N GLU A 176 8.68 1.45 -23.05
CA GLU A 176 8.06 2.40 -22.13
C GLU A 176 6.89 1.71 -21.40
N PHE A 177 6.83 1.81 -20.07
CA PHE A 177 5.77 1.16 -19.30
C PHE A 177 5.53 1.81 -17.94
N GLN A 178 4.33 1.58 -17.39
CA GLN A 178 4.03 1.91 -16.00
C GLN A 178 4.57 0.81 -15.09
N LYS A 179 5.63 1.10 -14.34
CA LYS A 179 6.21 0.14 -13.40
C LYS A 179 5.34 0.06 -12.16
N ARG A 180 4.56 -1.02 -12.09
CA ARG A 180 3.64 -1.32 -11.00
C ARG A 180 4.12 -2.52 -10.20
N GLU A 181 4.77 -2.24 -9.07
CA GLU A 181 5.40 -3.26 -8.22
C GLU A 181 5.09 -3.01 -6.74
N ILE A 182 5.05 -4.09 -5.93
CA ILE A 182 4.86 -4.01 -4.48
C ILE A 182 6.09 -4.57 -3.80
N HIS A 183 6.63 -3.82 -2.84
CA HIS A 183 7.86 -4.14 -2.11
C HIS A 183 7.56 -4.23 -0.62
N PHE A 184 7.02 -5.36 -0.18
CA PHE A 184 6.69 -5.57 1.24
C PHE A 184 7.93 -5.48 2.15
N GLY A 185 9.11 -5.85 1.65
CA GLY A 185 10.38 -5.72 2.39
C GLY A 185 10.69 -4.27 2.79
N HIS A 186 10.33 -3.31 1.94
CA HIS A 186 10.58 -1.89 2.20
C HIS A 186 9.84 -1.36 3.42
N ILE A 187 8.74 -2.01 3.84
CA ILE A 187 8.07 -1.67 5.09
C ILE A 187 9.03 -1.92 6.26
N ILE A 188 9.71 -3.08 6.27
CA ILE A 188 10.66 -3.43 7.33
C ILE A 188 11.85 -2.47 7.28
N ASP A 189 12.43 -2.27 6.10
CA ASP A 189 13.62 -1.43 5.90
C ASP A 189 13.37 0.01 6.39
N LEU A 190 12.19 0.57 6.08
CA LEU A 190 11.77 1.90 6.54
C LEU A 190 11.68 2.02 8.07
N PHE A 191 11.45 0.94 8.82
CA PHE A 191 11.42 0.99 10.28
C PHE A 191 12.77 0.61 10.91
N THR A 192 13.56 -0.24 10.26
CA THR A 192 14.81 -0.76 10.83
C THR A 192 16.02 0.10 10.52
N ASP A 193 16.15 0.58 9.27
CA ASP A 193 17.22 1.51 8.86
C ASP A 193 16.67 2.54 7.86
N PRO A 194 15.86 3.50 8.33
CA PRO A 194 15.24 4.48 7.43
C PRO A 194 16.28 5.35 6.70
N GLY A 195 17.49 5.52 7.26
CA GLY A 195 18.52 6.38 6.69
C GLY A 195 19.17 5.75 5.47
N GLU A 196 19.60 4.49 5.61
CA GLU A 196 20.09 3.68 4.49
C GLU A 196 18.98 3.49 3.44
N TYR A 197 17.75 3.21 3.88
CA TYR A 197 16.61 3.04 2.98
C TYR A 197 16.36 4.25 2.08
N LEU A 198 16.29 5.46 2.65
CA LEU A 198 16.08 6.68 1.85
C LEU A 198 17.29 7.03 0.97
N SER A 199 18.50 6.70 1.41
CA SER A 199 19.70 6.80 0.59
C SER A 199 19.61 5.87 -0.63
N ASP A 200 19.19 4.62 -0.45
CA ASP A 200 19.07 3.66 -1.55
C ASP A 200 17.94 4.02 -2.51
N LEU A 201 16.78 4.42 -1.97
CA LEU A 201 15.60 4.73 -2.77
C LEU A 201 15.74 6.06 -3.53
N TYR A 202 16.24 7.11 -2.86
CA TYR A 202 16.23 8.47 -3.39
C TYR A 202 17.60 9.09 -3.59
N ARG A 203 18.69 8.35 -3.33
CA ARG A 203 20.04 8.92 -3.21
C ARG A 203 20.15 9.96 -2.11
N PHE A 204 19.23 9.96 -1.14
CA PHE A 204 19.19 11.01 -0.13
C PHE A 204 20.49 11.03 0.69
N GLY A 205 21.18 12.15 0.68
CA GLY A 205 22.50 12.30 1.31
C GLY A 205 23.70 11.82 0.51
N ALA A 206 23.49 11.10 -0.59
CA ALA A 206 24.57 10.74 -1.50
C ALA A 206 25.08 11.97 -2.27
N ASN A 207 26.33 11.95 -2.72
CA ASN A 207 26.94 13.07 -3.44
C ASN A 207 26.21 13.40 -4.76
N ASP A 208 25.53 12.43 -5.34
CA ASP A 208 24.72 12.56 -6.56
C ASP A 208 23.24 12.90 -6.28
N PHE A 209 22.84 13.13 -5.03
CA PHE A 209 21.46 13.50 -4.68
C PHE A 209 20.99 14.72 -5.46
N ASP A 210 19.99 14.57 -6.32
CA ASP A 210 19.39 15.65 -7.08
C ASP A 210 17.90 15.86 -6.79
N GLY A 211 17.28 14.98 -6.00
CA GLY A 211 15.86 15.04 -5.64
C GLY A 211 14.88 14.74 -6.78
N THR A 212 15.32 14.42 -8.00
CA THR A 212 14.42 14.29 -9.17
C THR A 212 13.32 13.26 -8.92
N LEU A 213 13.67 12.05 -8.48
CA LEU A 213 12.70 10.98 -8.23
C LEU A 213 11.77 11.33 -7.05
N LEU A 214 12.35 11.78 -5.93
CA LEU A 214 11.60 12.15 -4.73
C LEU A 214 10.57 13.25 -5.03
N LEU A 215 11.01 14.33 -5.67
CA LEU A 215 10.16 15.48 -5.97
C LEU A 215 9.08 15.15 -7.01
N THR A 216 9.36 14.26 -7.97
CA THR A 216 8.35 13.77 -8.91
C THR A 216 7.26 12.99 -8.20
N ARG A 217 7.63 12.10 -7.26
CA ARG A 217 6.66 11.33 -6.49
C ARG A 217 5.85 12.21 -5.53
N ILE A 218 6.49 13.18 -4.87
CA ILE A 218 5.79 14.17 -4.03
C ILE A 218 4.83 15.01 -4.88
N LYS A 219 5.23 15.46 -6.08
CA LYS A 219 4.33 16.17 -7.00
C LYS A 219 3.07 15.36 -7.28
N THR A 220 3.23 14.11 -7.73
CA THR A 220 2.11 13.20 -8.00
C THR A 220 1.23 13.03 -6.77
N MET A 221 1.83 12.88 -5.58
CA MET A 221 1.08 12.82 -4.33
C MET A 221 0.27 14.09 -4.11
N LEU A 222 0.88 15.28 -4.14
CA LEU A 222 0.17 16.55 -3.94
C LEU A 222 -1.00 16.71 -4.90
N GLU A 223 -0.81 16.41 -6.19
CA GLU A 223 -1.86 16.48 -7.20
C GLU A 223 -3.02 15.51 -6.92
N ARG A 224 -2.72 14.28 -6.44
CA ARG A 224 -3.76 13.33 -6.00
C ARG A 224 -4.54 13.82 -4.78
N PHE A 225 -3.91 14.62 -3.91
CA PHE A 225 -4.57 15.28 -2.78
C PHE A 225 -5.29 16.58 -3.17
N GLY A 226 -5.27 16.96 -4.46
CA GLY A 226 -5.92 18.16 -4.96
C GLY A 226 -5.11 19.44 -4.79
N PHE A 227 -3.83 19.34 -4.45
CA PHE A 227 -2.91 20.46 -4.37
C PHE A 227 -2.15 20.62 -5.70
N PRO A 228 -2.32 21.74 -6.41
CA PRO A 228 -1.52 22.02 -7.61
C PRO A 228 -0.05 22.12 -7.25
N ALA A 229 0.79 21.42 -8.00
CA ALA A 229 2.24 21.47 -7.85
C ALA A 229 2.91 21.38 -9.22
N ASP A 230 3.97 22.16 -9.41
CA ASP A 230 4.77 22.18 -10.63
C ASP A 230 6.20 21.75 -10.33
N LEU A 231 6.81 20.99 -11.23
CA LEU A 231 8.22 20.60 -11.15
C LEU A 231 8.96 21.19 -12.34
N TYR A 232 9.97 22.03 -12.08
CA TYR A 232 10.75 22.67 -13.14
C TYR A 232 12.24 22.72 -12.80
N LYS A 233 13.09 22.86 -13.83
CA LYS A 233 14.54 23.02 -13.70
C LYS A 233 14.97 24.42 -14.16
N VAL A 234 15.94 25.00 -13.46
CA VAL A 234 16.56 26.28 -13.83
C VAL A 234 18.04 26.06 -14.10
N GLY A 235 18.44 26.07 -15.37
CA GLY A 235 19.82 25.80 -15.77
C GLY A 235 20.30 24.42 -15.31
N SER A 236 21.44 24.36 -14.63
CA SER A 236 22.03 23.15 -14.07
C SER A 236 21.65 22.86 -12.62
N GLN A 237 20.74 23.64 -12.03
CA GLN A 237 20.30 23.43 -10.65
C GLN A 237 19.40 22.20 -10.53
N PRO A 238 19.35 21.57 -9.34
CA PRO A 238 18.34 20.55 -9.04
C PRO A 238 16.92 21.06 -9.33
N PRO A 239 15.98 20.17 -9.71
CA PRO A 239 14.60 20.56 -9.94
C PRO A 239 13.98 21.16 -8.68
N VAL A 240 13.13 22.17 -8.88
CA VAL A 240 12.31 22.80 -7.85
C VAL A 240 10.90 22.26 -7.99
N LEU A 241 10.38 21.69 -6.91
CA LEU A 241 8.94 21.44 -6.76
C LEU A 241 8.31 22.67 -6.12
N GLU A 242 7.41 23.32 -6.83
CA GLU A 242 6.66 24.47 -6.34
C GLU A 242 5.21 24.05 -6.10
N ALA A 243 4.71 24.30 -4.89
CA ALA A 243 3.33 24.01 -4.50
C ALA A 243 2.79 25.18 -3.66
N TYR A 244 2.29 26.22 -4.33
CA TYR A 244 1.67 27.46 -3.82
C TYR A 244 2.20 28.04 -2.49
N TYR A 245 2.00 27.36 -1.36
CA TYR A 245 2.50 27.73 -0.04
C TYR A 245 3.98 27.42 0.20
N PHE A 246 4.53 26.42 -0.51
CA PHE A 246 5.89 25.97 -0.29
C PHE A 246 6.63 25.56 -1.56
N SER A 247 7.96 25.50 -1.46
CA SER A 247 8.81 24.87 -2.47
C SER A 247 9.78 23.88 -1.85
N LEU A 248 10.12 22.82 -2.57
CA LEU A 248 11.14 21.84 -2.21
C LEU A 248 12.23 21.79 -3.30
N GLN A 249 13.50 21.71 -2.88
CA GLN A 249 14.64 21.55 -3.78
C GLN A 249 15.78 20.83 -3.08
N ALA A 250 16.52 19.96 -3.78
CA ALA A 250 17.77 19.42 -3.24
C ALA A 250 18.81 20.53 -3.07
N ASP A 251 19.43 20.60 -1.90
CA ASP A 251 20.50 21.54 -1.57
C ASP A 251 21.85 20.83 -1.53
N LYS A 252 22.66 21.10 -2.56
CA LYS A 252 24.01 20.56 -2.72
C LYS A 252 25.09 21.41 -2.04
N SER A 253 24.73 22.51 -1.39
CA SER A 253 25.68 23.35 -0.64
C SER A 253 26.06 22.75 0.71
N THR A 254 25.29 21.77 1.21
CA THR A 254 25.60 21.03 2.42
C THR A 254 26.34 19.73 2.15
N ASN A 255 27.04 19.24 3.18
CA ASN A 255 27.68 17.93 3.16
C ASN A 255 27.26 17.14 4.43
N PRO A 256 26.40 16.12 4.31
CA PRO A 256 25.83 15.58 3.06
C PRO A 256 24.82 16.54 2.40
N PRO A 257 24.54 16.40 1.09
CA PRO A 257 23.42 17.10 0.43
C PRO A 257 22.10 16.87 1.16
N SER A 258 21.25 17.90 1.21
CA SER A 258 20.01 17.93 1.99
C SER A 258 18.80 18.28 1.12
N LEU A 259 17.60 18.24 1.68
CA LEU A 259 16.38 18.76 1.05
C LEU A 259 15.99 20.09 1.70
N LYS A 260 15.97 21.17 0.92
CA LYS A 260 15.51 22.49 1.34
C LYS A 260 13.99 22.58 1.16
N LEU A 261 13.32 23.11 2.17
CA LEU A 261 11.92 23.55 2.17
C LEU A 261 11.89 25.07 2.33
N GLU A 262 11.07 25.75 1.56
CA GLU A 262 10.78 27.17 1.79
C GLU A 262 9.27 27.36 1.90
N LEU A 263 8.82 27.99 2.99
CA LEU A 263 7.43 28.39 3.17
C LEU A 263 7.29 29.87 2.83
N ARG A 264 6.61 30.19 1.73
CA ARG A 264 6.67 31.53 1.12
C ARG A 264 5.53 32.45 1.51
N ILE A 265 4.38 31.89 1.85
CA ILE A 265 3.15 32.63 2.15
C ILE A 265 2.76 32.33 3.59
N PRO A 266 2.54 33.34 4.46
CA PRO A 266 2.11 33.07 5.81
C PRO A 266 0.74 32.38 5.74
N ALA A 267 0.58 31.29 6.49
CA ALA A 267 -0.65 30.53 6.47
C ALA A 267 -1.08 30.18 7.89
N ALA A 268 -2.38 30.33 8.13
CA ALA A 268 -3.08 29.62 9.19
C ALA A 268 -4.04 28.67 8.48
N PHE A 269 -3.90 27.38 8.73
CA PHE A 269 -4.75 26.38 8.11
C PHE A 269 -5.21 25.36 9.15
N GLU A 270 -6.39 24.83 8.89
CA GLU A 270 -6.93 23.66 9.55
C GLU A 270 -7.61 22.83 8.46
N ALA A 271 -7.16 21.60 8.28
CA ALA A 271 -7.69 20.69 7.28
C ALA A 271 -8.00 19.36 7.95
N ASN A 272 -9.22 18.88 7.75
CA ASN A 272 -9.68 17.58 8.21
C ASN A 272 -10.20 16.83 7.00
N GLN A 273 -9.49 15.78 6.61
CA GLN A 273 -9.82 14.92 5.49
C GLN A 273 -10.21 13.54 6.03
N THR A 274 -11.29 12.97 5.49
CA THR A 274 -11.67 11.57 5.72
C THR A 274 -11.74 10.89 4.38
N ILE A 275 -11.03 9.77 4.25
CA ILE A 275 -10.95 8.97 3.04
C ILE A 275 -11.64 7.65 3.35
N ASP A 276 -12.76 7.39 2.70
CA ASP A 276 -13.41 6.08 2.78
C ASP A 276 -12.53 5.05 2.04
N LEU A 277 -12.11 4.02 2.75
CA LEU A 277 -11.36 2.90 2.19
C LEU A 277 -12.33 1.73 1.91
N VAL A 278 -11.81 0.63 1.38
CA VAL A 278 -12.63 -0.56 1.10
C VAL A 278 -13.18 -1.17 2.40
N GLY A 279 -14.48 -1.47 2.41
CA GLY A 279 -15.14 -2.15 3.53
C GLY A 279 -15.43 -1.23 4.71
N PRO A 280 -15.13 -1.62 5.97
CA PRO A 280 -15.39 -0.79 7.15
C PRO A 280 -14.37 0.33 7.35
N TRP A 281 -13.29 0.37 6.56
CA TRP A 281 -12.12 1.19 6.83
C TRP A 281 -12.29 2.64 6.38
N LYS A 282 -11.80 3.57 7.20
CA LYS A 282 -11.68 4.99 6.90
C LYS A 282 -10.33 5.49 7.38
N ALA A 283 -9.61 6.19 6.51
CA ALA A 283 -8.42 6.94 6.91
C ALA A 283 -8.81 8.40 7.20
N THR A 284 -8.15 9.02 8.17
CA THR A 284 -8.33 10.43 8.50
C THR A 284 -6.98 11.14 8.48
N LEU A 285 -6.92 12.33 7.89
CA LEU A 285 -5.79 13.24 8.03
C LEU A 285 -6.33 14.52 8.63
N GLN A 286 -5.89 14.83 9.85
CA GLN A 286 -6.11 16.11 10.48
C GLN A 286 -4.79 16.86 10.46
N SER A 287 -4.80 18.08 9.98
CA SER A 287 -3.63 18.95 10.01
C SER A 287 -4.05 20.36 10.41
N LYS A 288 -3.25 20.95 11.28
CA LYS A 288 -3.45 22.32 11.74
C LYS A 288 -2.11 22.98 11.86
N GLY A 289 -1.99 24.20 11.37
CA GLY A 289 -0.73 24.90 11.52
C GLY A 289 -0.87 26.40 11.32
N THR A 290 0.09 27.10 11.91
CA THR A 290 0.27 28.54 11.74
C THR A 290 1.75 28.82 11.55
N PHE A 291 2.09 29.51 10.48
CA PHE A 291 3.46 29.96 10.23
C PHE A 291 3.50 31.32 9.54
N GLN A 292 4.59 32.05 9.79
CA GLN A 292 4.90 33.31 9.11
C GLN A 292 5.63 33.05 7.78
N ALA A 293 5.63 34.03 6.87
CA ALA A 293 6.34 33.92 5.60
C ALA A 293 7.86 33.81 5.81
N GLY A 294 8.53 33.08 4.92
CA GLY A 294 9.98 33.02 4.83
C GLY A 294 10.63 31.99 5.76
N ILE A 295 9.88 31.03 6.30
CA ILE A 295 10.49 29.91 7.02
C ILE A 295 11.28 29.07 6.04
N GLU A 296 12.57 28.88 6.34
CA GLU A 296 13.40 27.92 5.64
C GLU A 296 13.51 26.66 6.49
N GLY A 297 13.25 25.52 5.86
CA GLY A 297 13.44 24.20 6.42
C GLY A 297 14.57 23.46 5.73
N ARG A 298 15.27 22.62 6.47
CA ARG A 298 16.29 21.74 5.93
C ARG A 298 16.12 20.35 6.53
N PHE A 299 15.95 19.37 5.65
CA PHE A 299 15.97 17.96 6.01
C PHE A 299 17.32 17.37 5.59
N THR A 300 18.13 16.98 6.57
CA THR A 300 19.48 16.44 6.38
C THR A 300 19.52 14.98 6.84
N PRO A 301 20.15 14.07 6.08
CA PRO A 301 20.37 12.70 6.52
C PRO A 301 21.12 12.61 7.87
N PRO A 302 20.89 11.57 8.70
CA PRO A 302 19.89 10.52 8.50
C PRO A 302 18.46 11.03 8.78
N PHE A 303 18.22 11.82 9.83
CA PHE A 303 16.89 12.39 10.15
C PHE A 303 16.95 13.70 10.95
N SER A 304 17.79 14.65 10.53
CA SER A 304 17.77 16.00 11.11
C SER A 304 16.82 16.88 10.31
N ALA A 305 15.79 17.42 10.97
CA ALA A 305 14.94 18.47 10.41
C ALA A 305 15.17 19.76 11.19
N GLU A 306 15.63 20.79 10.49
CA GLU A 306 15.82 22.13 11.05
C GLU A 306 14.82 23.07 10.37
N LEU A 307 14.14 23.90 11.17
CA LEU A 307 13.22 24.93 10.70
C LEU A 307 13.68 26.25 11.29
N GLU A 308 14.07 27.18 10.43
CA GLU A 308 14.54 28.51 10.80
C GLU A 308 13.48 29.54 10.41
N PRO A 309 12.64 30.00 11.37
CA PRO A 309 11.73 31.11 11.12
C PRO A 309 12.52 32.42 11.08
N PRO A 310 12.25 33.32 10.12
CA PRO A 310 12.89 34.62 10.06
C PRO A 310 12.44 35.51 11.24
N SER A 311 11.22 35.28 11.75
CA SER A 311 10.66 35.79 13.00
C SER A 311 9.34 35.06 13.33
N GLY A 312 8.88 35.09 14.59
CA GLY A 312 7.55 34.62 15.00
C GLY A 312 7.46 33.20 15.57
N GLU A 313 6.23 32.75 15.83
CA GLU A 313 5.91 31.42 16.37
C GLU A 313 5.50 30.46 15.23
N LEU A 314 6.03 29.24 15.26
CA LEU A 314 5.60 28.11 14.44
C LEU A 314 4.77 27.16 15.31
N SER A 315 3.58 26.80 14.84
CA SER A 315 2.81 25.69 15.40
C SER A 315 2.33 24.78 14.27
N PHE A 316 2.49 23.47 14.45
CA PHE A 316 2.05 22.50 13.47
C PHE A 316 1.65 21.20 14.16
N GLU A 317 0.48 20.69 13.81
CA GLU A 317 -0.06 19.44 14.29
C GLU A 317 -0.53 18.64 13.06
N VAL A 318 -0.10 17.38 12.99
CA VAL A 318 -0.64 16.41 12.04
C VAL A 318 -1.03 15.16 12.80
N LEU A 319 -2.23 14.66 12.54
CA LEU A 319 -2.75 13.41 13.04
C LEU A 319 -3.28 12.58 11.86
N LEU A 320 -2.62 11.46 11.61
CA LEU A 320 -3.07 10.42 10.70
C LEU A 320 -3.84 9.38 11.52
N GLY A 321 -5.04 9.02 11.09
CA GLY A 321 -5.88 8.01 11.72
C GLY A 321 -6.34 6.97 10.71
N LEU A 322 -6.60 5.77 11.20
CA LEU A 322 -7.22 4.67 10.46
C LEU A 322 -8.22 4.00 11.39
N LYS A 323 -9.49 3.91 10.98
CA LYS A 323 -10.56 3.28 11.77
C LYS A 323 -11.39 2.34 10.89
N ALA A 324 -11.62 1.12 11.37
CA ALA A 324 -12.62 0.20 10.82
C ALA A 324 -13.88 0.24 11.67
N GLU A 325 -15.02 0.55 11.06
CA GLU A 325 -16.34 0.45 11.68
C GLU A 325 -17.42 0.23 10.61
N HIS A 326 -18.30 -0.75 10.80
CA HIS A 326 -19.51 -0.88 9.97
C HIS A 326 -20.67 -0.02 10.51
N PRO A 327 -21.55 0.51 9.64
CA PRO A 327 -22.82 1.08 10.07
C PRO A 327 -23.69 0.06 10.84
N GLY A 328 -24.52 0.54 11.79
CA GLY A 328 -25.41 -0.31 12.59
C GLY A 328 -24.67 -1.22 13.57
N ASP A 329 -25.18 -2.41 13.85
CA ASP A 329 -24.61 -3.33 14.87
C ASP A 329 -23.61 -4.36 14.30
N ARG A 330 -23.29 -4.26 13.01
CA ARG A 330 -22.35 -5.19 12.36
C ARG A 330 -20.94 -5.00 12.95
N ARG A 331 -20.32 -6.11 13.32
CA ARG A 331 -18.97 -6.17 13.89
C ARG A 331 -17.90 -6.31 12.81
N VAL A 332 -16.73 -5.72 13.04
CA VAL A 332 -15.52 -5.89 12.24
C VAL A 332 -14.81 -7.15 12.71
N MET A 333 -14.71 -8.17 11.84
CA MET A 333 -13.93 -9.36 12.14
C MET A 333 -12.45 -9.13 11.80
N PHE A 334 -11.55 -9.33 12.76
CA PHE A 334 -10.10 -9.22 12.55
C PHE A 334 -9.56 -10.53 11.97
N ILE A 335 -9.82 -11.62 12.69
CA ILE A 335 -9.37 -12.97 12.39
C ILE A 335 -10.50 -13.91 12.76
N GLY A 336 -10.93 -14.76 11.85
CA GLY A 336 -11.90 -15.78 12.19
C GLY A 336 -12.47 -16.53 10.99
N THR A 337 -13.26 -17.54 11.30
CA THR A 337 -14.04 -18.32 10.33
C THR A 337 -15.50 -17.90 10.35
N THR A 338 -16.15 -17.98 9.19
CA THR A 338 -17.58 -17.72 9.03
C THR A 338 -18.38 -18.61 9.99
N GLY A 339 -19.02 -18.01 11.00
CA GLY A 339 -19.85 -18.72 11.98
C GLY A 339 -19.10 -19.52 13.06
N GLY A 340 -17.76 -19.46 13.12
CA GLY A 340 -16.96 -20.20 14.08
C GLY A 340 -16.11 -19.31 14.99
N SER A 341 -14.93 -19.82 15.36
CA SER A 341 -13.94 -19.09 16.17
C SER A 341 -13.52 -17.79 15.49
N ARG A 342 -13.56 -16.69 16.23
CA ARG A 342 -13.29 -15.34 15.69
C ARG A 342 -12.90 -14.33 16.76
N LEU A 343 -12.15 -13.34 16.35
CA LEU A 343 -11.85 -12.12 17.08
C LEU A 343 -12.47 -10.96 16.29
N GLU A 344 -13.40 -10.24 16.92
CA GLU A 344 -14.17 -9.17 16.30
C GLU A 344 -14.33 -7.96 17.23
N SER A 345 -14.79 -6.82 16.71
CA SER A 345 -15.09 -5.63 17.50
C SER A 345 -16.21 -4.81 16.87
N LYS A 346 -16.77 -3.86 17.62
CA LYS A 346 -17.60 -2.81 17.01
C LYS A 346 -16.74 -1.86 16.19
N SER A 347 -15.59 -1.46 16.74
CA SER A 347 -14.60 -0.68 16.02
C SER A 347 -13.16 -1.03 16.41
N ILE A 348 -12.26 -0.89 15.46
CA ILE A 348 -10.81 -0.88 15.70
C ILE A 348 -10.23 0.31 14.98
N GLY A 349 -9.29 1.00 15.60
CA GLY A 349 -8.55 2.05 14.93
C GLY A 349 -7.21 2.32 15.58
N GLY A 350 -6.40 3.08 14.87
CA GLY A 350 -5.19 3.65 15.41
C GLY A 350 -4.93 5.01 14.79
N SER A 351 -4.13 5.81 15.47
CA SER A 351 -3.66 7.08 14.95
C SER A 351 -2.20 7.28 15.27
N MET A 352 -1.49 7.96 14.39
CA MET A 352 -0.15 8.48 14.63
C MET A 352 -0.15 9.97 14.34
N GLY A 353 0.53 10.75 15.15
CA GLY A 353 0.63 12.18 14.92
C GLY A 353 1.91 12.76 15.49
N PHE A 354 2.15 14.01 15.17
CA PHE A 354 3.20 14.80 15.78
C PHE A 354 2.68 16.21 16.05
N ASN A 355 3.07 16.75 17.20
CA ASN A 355 2.81 18.13 17.56
C ASN A 355 4.16 18.85 17.65
N ALA A 356 4.37 19.84 16.77
CA ALA A 356 5.55 20.67 16.73
C ALA A 356 5.20 22.08 17.22
N ARG A 357 5.94 22.55 18.23
CA ARG A 357 5.80 23.92 18.76
C ARG A 357 7.15 24.60 18.82
N TRP A 358 7.15 25.89 18.45
CA TRP A 358 8.34 26.72 18.61
C TRP A 358 8.67 26.96 20.08
N ASN A 359 9.91 26.66 20.48
CA ASN A 359 10.45 27.02 21.77
C ASN A 359 11.33 28.26 21.61
N SER A 360 10.83 29.41 22.09
CA SER A 360 11.53 30.69 21.99
C SER A 360 12.81 30.78 22.84
N VAL A 361 13.01 29.88 23.81
CA VAL A 361 14.20 29.84 24.67
C VAL A 361 15.35 29.11 23.97
N THR A 362 15.06 28.00 23.29
CA THR A 362 16.06 27.21 22.57
C THR A 362 16.24 27.69 21.13
N GLY A 363 15.31 28.50 20.61
CA GLY A 363 15.30 28.94 19.22
C GLY A 363 15.07 27.78 18.25
N LYS A 364 14.35 26.73 18.68
CA LYS A 364 14.09 25.52 17.90
C LYS A 364 12.64 25.08 18.03
N ALA A 365 12.12 24.39 17.02
CA ALA A 365 10.86 23.68 17.12
C ALA A 365 11.07 22.35 17.88
N GLU A 366 10.32 22.14 18.96
CA GLU A 366 10.24 20.86 19.65
C GLU A 366 9.06 20.07 19.08
N ALA A 367 9.31 18.83 18.67
CA ALA A 367 8.29 17.93 18.14
C ALA A 367 8.32 16.60 18.88
N GLU A 368 7.14 16.09 19.22
CA GLU A 368 7.00 14.76 19.82
C GLU A 368 5.98 13.93 19.01
N PRO A 369 6.36 12.71 18.57
CA PRO A 369 5.42 11.78 17.97
C PRO A 369 4.53 11.12 19.02
N ALA A 370 3.27 10.87 18.67
CA ALA A 370 2.31 10.12 19.48
C ALA A 370 1.64 9.05 18.63
N VAL A 371 1.41 7.88 19.22
CA VAL A 371 0.67 6.77 18.62
C VAL A 371 -0.46 6.35 19.56
N GLU A 372 -1.63 6.06 19.00
CA GLU A 372 -2.78 5.51 19.71
C GLU A 372 -3.32 4.30 18.93
N ILE A 373 -3.78 3.27 19.65
CA ILE A 373 -4.58 2.16 19.14
C ILE A 373 -5.79 2.02 20.04
N ARG A 374 -6.97 1.83 19.46
CA ARG A 374 -8.23 1.64 20.18
C ARG A 374 -9.02 0.48 19.58
N ILE A 375 -9.50 -0.42 20.42
CA ILE A 375 -10.47 -1.47 20.11
C ILE A 375 -11.68 -1.23 21.03
N GLU A 376 -12.85 -1.02 20.42
CA GLU A 376 -14.12 -0.78 21.12
C GLU A 376 -15.06 -1.97 20.95
N GLN A 377 -15.60 -2.46 22.06
CA GLN A 377 -16.49 -3.62 22.15
C GLN A 377 -15.89 -4.84 21.43
N GLY A 378 -14.62 -5.11 21.70
CA GLY A 378 -13.92 -6.32 21.27
C GLY A 378 -14.60 -7.57 21.82
N LYS A 379 -14.64 -8.63 21.01
CA LYS A 379 -15.18 -9.93 21.37
C LYS A 379 -14.31 -11.04 20.78
N LEU A 380 -13.80 -11.91 21.65
CA LEU A 380 -13.19 -13.19 21.28
C LEU A 380 -14.25 -14.28 21.44
N VAL A 381 -14.50 -15.04 20.38
CA VAL A 381 -15.34 -16.23 20.38
C VAL A 381 -14.47 -17.41 20.02
N ILE A 382 -14.38 -18.41 20.89
CA ILE A 382 -13.74 -19.69 20.61
C ILE A 382 -14.84 -20.73 20.48
N ASP A 383 -15.00 -21.24 19.27
CA ASP A 383 -15.87 -22.35 18.93
C ASP A 383 -15.03 -23.57 18.54
N LEU A 384 -15.10 -24.61 19.37
CA LEU A 384 -14.38 -25.87 19.19
C LEU A 384 -15.23 -26.96 18.52
N SER A 385 -16.48 -26.66 18.15
CA SER A 385 -17.37 -27.61 17.46
C SER A 385 -16.84 -28.03 16.08
N GLN A 386 -16.01 -27.19 15.46
CA GLN A 386 -15.32 -27.42 14.18
C GLN A 386 -13.90 -28.00 14.35
N GLY A 387 -13.50 -28.39 15.56
CA GLY A 387 -12.17 -28.95 15.85
C GLY A 387 -11.94 -30.34 15.24
N ASP A 388 -10.70 -30.85 15.31
CA ASP A 388 -10.40 -32.21 14.90
C ASP A 388 -11.14 -33.27 15.74
N GLY A 389 -11.14 -34.52 15.28
CA GLY A 389 -11.91 -35.59 15.93
C GLY A 389 -11.54 -35.85 17.39
N PHE A 390 -10.39 -35.38 17.87
CA PHE A 390 -9.99 -35.44 19.27
C PHE A 390 -10.59 -34.27 20.07
N LEU A 391 -10.48 -33.03 19.57
CA LEU A 391 -11.07 -31.85 20.21
C LEU A 391 -12.60 -31.94 20.28
N GLN A 392 -13.25 -32.48 19.25
CA GLN A 392 -14.70 -32.76 19.28
C GLN A 392 -15.07 -33.79 20.35
N GLN A 393 -14.24 -34.81 20.59
CA GLN A 393 -14.52 -35.83 21.59
C GLN A 393 -14.35 -35.34 23.03
N VAL A 394 -13.38 -34.44 23.28
CA VAL A 394 -13.04 -33.98 24.62
C VAL A 394 -13.80 -32.71 25.02
N LEU A 395 -14.11 -31.84 24.05
CA LEU A 395 -14.63 -30.48 24.30
C LEU A 395 -15.93 -30.18 23.52
N SER A 396 -16.68 -31.22 23.12
CA SER A 396 -17.99 -31.02 22.47
C SER A 396 -18.90 -30.16 23.33
N GLY A 397 -19.26 -28.99 22.81
CA GLY A 397 -20.13 -28.01 23.49
C GLY A 397 -19.40 -26.93 24.29
N PHE A 398 -18.07 -26.93 24.37
CA PHE A 398 -17.33 -25.83 25.01
C PHE A 398 -17.27 -24.61 24.09
N GLY A 399 -17.94 -23.53 24.50
CA GLY A 399 -17.82 -22.20 23.90
C GLY A 399 -17.20 -21.23 24.89
N LEU A 400 -16.26 -20.40 24.42
CA LEU A 400 -15.75 -19.28 25.20
C LEU A 400 -16.12 -17.99 24.49
N GLU A 401 -16.76 -17.09 25.19
CA GLU A 401 -16.88 -15.69 24.77
C GLU A 401 -16.16 -14.79 25.76
N ALA A 402 -15.37 -13.85 25.25
CA ALA A 402 -14.70 -12.85 26.08
C ALA A 402 -14.84 -11.48 25.42
N ASP A 403 -15.48 -10.55 26.12
CA ASP A 403 -15.61 -9.16 25.71
C ASP A 403 -14.46 -8.33 26.28
N PHE A 404 -13.98 -7.34 25.53
CA PHE A 404 -12.90 -6.46 25.97
C PHE A 404 -12.93 -5.09 25.29
N ASP A 405 -12.46 -4.07 25.98
CA ASP A 405 -12.02 -2.81 25.36
C ASP A 405 -10.51 -2.65 25.58
N LEU A 406 -9.83 -2.07 24.60
CA LEU A 406 -8.40 -1.80 24.68
C LEU A 406 -8.07 -0.43 24.11
N THR A 407 -7.35 0.38 24.87
CA THR A 407 -6.68 1.59 24.39
C THR A 407 -5.20 1.49 24.72
N GLY A 408 -4.35 1.59 23.71
CA GLY A 408 -2.91 1.73 23.89
C GLY A 408 -2.43 3.07 23.38
N THR A 409 -1.60 3.76 24.15
CA THR A 409 -0.96 5.01 23.73
C THR A 409 0.55 4.93 23.91
N TRP A 410 1.30 5.60 23.04
CA TRP A 410 2.75 5.68 23.14
C TRP A 410 3.24 7.08 22.72
N ALA A 411 4.15 7.62 23.50
CA ALA A 411 4.97 8.78 23.14
C ALA A 411 6.37 8.62 23.79
N PRO A 412 7.44 9.20 23.23
CA PRO A 412 8.78 9.13 23.81
C PRO A 412 8.87 9.58 25.27
N SER A 413 8.14 10.63 25.65
CA SER A 413 8.16 11.18 27.01
C SER A 413 7.38 10.36 28.03
N THR A 414 6.32 9.66 27.60
CA THR A 414 5.41 8.93 28.49
C THR A 414 5.59 7.41 28.44
N GLY A 415 6.29 6.88 27.43
CA GLY A 415 6.36 5.45 27.16
C GLY A 415 5.03 4.85 26.69
N LEU A 416 4.97 3.52 26.64
CA LEU A 416 3.75 2.76 26.32
C LEU A 416 2.81 2.73 27.53
N GLN A 417 1.55 3.10 27.32
CA GLN A 417 0.48 3.00 28.30
C GLN A 417 -0.65 2.14 27.71
N LEU A 418 -1.17 1.21 28.50
CA LEU A 418 -2.29 0.33 28.12
C LEU A 418 -3.41 0.49 29.13
N ILE A 419 -4.62 0.76 28.62
CA ILE A 419 -5.86 0.84 29.39
C ILE A 419 -6.82 -0.16 28.77
N GLY A 420 -7.38 -1.07 29.56
CA GLY A 420 -8.32 -2.04 29.04
C GLY A 420 -9.35 -2.49 30.06
N SER A 421 -10.43 -3.06 29.56
CA SER A 421 -11.49 -3.74 30.31
C SER A 421 -11.66 -5.15 29.75
N GLY A 422 -12.18 -6.08 30.54
CA GLY A 422 -12.45 -7.45 30.08
C GLY A 422 -13.53 -8.15 30.90
N ALA A 423 -14.36 -8.94 30.23
CA ALA A 423 -15.36 -9.83 30.81
C ALA A 423 -15.32 -11.19 30.08
N ILE A 424 -15.50 -12.30 30.81
CA ILE A 424 -15.44 -13.65 30.26
C ILE A 424 -16.74 -14.38 30.59
N GLU A 425 -17.34 -15.02 29.60
CA GLU A 425 -18.50 -15.89 29.71
C GLU A 425 -18.16 -17.28 29.15
N LEU A 426 -18.44 -18.30 29.96
CA LEU A 426 -18.30 -19.71 29.58
C LEU A 426 -19.68 -20.22 29.16
N LEU A 427 -19.78 -20.75 27.93
CA LEU A 427 -21.02 -21.22 27.33
C LEU A 427 -21.14 -22.74 27.35
#